data_AF-A0A6G8AW60-F1
#
_entry.id   AF-A0A6G8AW60-F1
#
_cell.length_a   1.000
_cell.length_b   1.000
_cell.length_c   1.000
_cell.angle_alpha   90.00
_cell.angle_beta   90.00
_cell.angle_gamma   90.00
#
_symmetry.space_group_name_H-M   'P 1'
#
loop_
_entity.id
_entity.type
_entity.pdbx_description
1 polymer ?
#
loop_
_entity_poly.entity_id
_entity_poly.type
_entity_poly.pdbx_seq_one_letter_code
_entity_poly.pdbx_strand_id
1 'polypeptide(L)'
;METTKQLTPLLKQLIRILKKENKALIESDGVKIEKISKQKETIADSLKLVTSIPSDNEKKLLLEVKQLQDDNLLLTQQAISFNDNFLKVVGDAAQKTNATYSRQGSLQKQTDVGFINHSM
;
A
#
# COMPACT_ATOMS: atom_id res chain seq x y z
N MET A 1 3.67 -33.97 20.18
CA MET A 1 3.31 -32.76 20.96
C MET A 1 2.97 -31.68 19.96
N GLU A 2 1.69 -31.52 19.62
CA GLU A 2 1.27 -30.44 18.74
C GLU A 2 1.32 -29.13 19.54
N THR A 3 2.33 -28.31 19.28
CA THR A 3 2.36 -26.94 19.78
C THR A 3 1.20 -26.18 19.16
N THR A 4 0.06 -26.12 19.87
CA THR A 4 -1.01 -25.16 19.60
C THR A 4 -0.37 -23.77 19.66
N LYS A 5 -0.05 -23.21 18.48
CA LYS A 5 0.40 -21.82 18.38
C LYS A 5 -0.68 -20.96 19.04
N GLN A 6 -0.33 -20.32 20.16
CA GLN A 6 -1.28 -19.50 20.90
C GLN A 6 -1.67 -18.30 20.02
N LEU A 7 -2.96 -18.08 19.84
CA LEU A 7 -3.51 -17.02 18.99
C LEU A 7 -3.13 -15.62 19.52
N THR A 8 -3.22 -15.43 20.84
CA THR A 8 -2.87 -14.17 21.52
C THR A 8 -1.50 -13.56 21.12
N PRO A 9 -0.36 -14.26 21.21
CA PRO A 9 0.94 -13.68 20.82
C PRO A 9 1.01 -13.32 19.33
N LEU A 10 0.39 -14.12 18.44
CA LEU A 10 0.31 -13.79 17.01
C LEU A 10 -0.47 -12.51 16.77
N LEU A 11 -1.62 -12.33 17.42
CA LEU A 11 -2.42 -11.10 17.31
C LEU A 11 -1.65 -9.88 17.84
N LYS A 12 -0.96 -9.99 18.98
CA LYS A 12 -0.13 -8.91 19.52
C LYS A 12 1.03 -8.57 18.59
N GLN A 13 1.65 -9.55 17.95
CA GLN A 13 2.69 -9.33 16.96
C GLN A 13 2.14 -8.61 15.73
N LEU A 14 0.98 -9.04 15.24
CA LEU A 14 0.31 -8.41 14.10
C LEU A 14 -0.03 -6.94 14.39
N ILE A 15 -0.62 -6.65 15.56
CA ILE A 15 -0.91 -5.27 16.00
C ILE A 15 0.35 -4.39 15.96
N ARG A 16 1.49 -4.89 16.45
CA ARG A 16 2.76 -4.14 16.42
C ARG A 16 3.22 -3.85 14.99
N ILE A 17 3.04 -4.80 14.07
CA ILE A 17 3.40 -4.63 12.67
C ILE A 17 2.46 -3.66 11.97
N LEU A 18 1.15 -3.73 12.22
CA LEU A 18 0.18 -2.80 11.66
C LEU A 18 0.40 -1.37 12.14
N LYS A 19 0.79 -1.17 13.40
CA LYS A 19 1.20 0.16 13.91
C LYS A 19 2.48 0.68 13.24
N LYS A 20 3.41 -0.21 12.87
CA LYS A 20 4.61 0.18 12.09
C LYS A 20 4.24 0.52 10.65
N GLU A 21 3.32 -0.22 10.05
CA GLU A 21 2.81 0.04 8.71
C GLU A 21 2.15 1.40 8.63
N ASN A 22 1.28 1.72 9.59
CA ASN A 22 0.63 3.02 9.68
C ASN A 22 1.64 4.17 9.63
N LYS A 23 2.72 4.09 10.44
CA LYS A 23 3.80 5.06 10.43
C LYS A 23 4.54 5.12 9.10
N ALA A 24 4.86 3.96 8.51
CA ALA A 24 5.54 3.90 7.22
C ALA A 24 4.69 4.47 6.07
N LEU A 25 3.37 4.28 6.11
CA LEU A 25 2.41 4.87 5.16
C LEU A 25 2.36 6.39 5.29
N ILE A 26 2.29 6.91 6.52
CA ILE A 26 2.34 8.36 6.78
C ILE A 26 3.67 8.96 6.28
N GLU A 27 4.79 8.27 6.50
CA GLU A 27 6.12 8.66 6.02
C GLU A 27 6.33 8.44 4.51
N SER A 28 5.38 7.79 3.81
CA SER A 28 5.51 7.37 2.41
C SER A 28 6.76 6.51 2.14
N ASP A 29 7.19 5.70 3.11
CA ASP A 29 8.39 4.86 3.03
C ASP A 29 8.07 3.51 2.37
N GLY A 30 8.11 3.47 1.04
CA GLY A 30 7.80 2.28 0.24
C GLY A 30 8.66 1.06 0.58
N VAL A 31 9.94 1.25 0.93
CA VAL A 31 10.86 0.15 1.27
C VAL A 31 10.46 -0.50 2.61
N LYS A 32 10.07 0.31 3.60
CA LYS A 32 9.53 -0.22 4.86
C LYS A 32 8.18 -0.91 4.63
N ILE A 33 7.29 -0.33 3.83
CA ILE A 33 5.98 -0.91 3.53
C ILE A 33 6.12 -2.30 2.90
N GLU A 34 7.02 -2.47 1.92
CA GLU A 34 7.28 -3.77 1.28
C GLU A 34 7.78 -4.82 2.29
N LYS A 35 8.73 -4.46 3.15
CA LYS A 35 9.24 -5.33 4.22
C LYS A 35 8.14 -5.73 5.20
N ILE A 36 7.27 -4.78 5.56
CA ILE A 36 6.15 -5.02 6.46
C ILE A 36 5.12 -5.96 5.81
N SER A 37 4.84 -5.80 4.51
CA SER A 37 3.94 -6.70 3.78
C SER A 37 4.38 -8.16 3.89
N LYS A 38 5.66 -8.45 3.65
CA LYS A 38 6.24 -9.81 3.79
C LYS A 38 6.12 -10.35 5.22
N GLN A 39 6.29 -9.50 6.23
CA GLN A 39 6.09 -9.89 7.63
C GLN A 39 4.62 -10.23 7.93
N LYS A 40 3.67 -9.50 7.36
CA LYS A 40 2.23 -9.78 7.51
C LYS A 40 1.87 -11.13 6.90
N GLU A 41 2.38 -11.45 5.71
CA GLU A 41 2.16 -12.75 5.04
C GLU A 41 2.61 -13.92 5.93
N THR A 42 3.81 -13.81 6.52
CA THR A 42 4.36 -14.85 7.42
C THR A 42 3.46 -15.09 8.65
N ILE A 43 2.88 -14.01 9.19
CA ILE A 43 1.96 -14.11 10.34
C ILE A 43 0.61 -14.66 9.91
N ALA A 44 0.10 -14.27 8.74
CA ALA A 44 -1.15 -14.80 8.19
C ALA A 44 -1.07 -16.31 8.00
N ASP A 45 0.06 -16.83 7.51
CA ASP A 45 0.28 -18.28 7.39
C ASP A 45 0.33 -18.97 8.75
N SER A 46 0.90 -18.32 9.77
CA SER A 46 0.85 -18.84 11.14
C SER A 46 -0.55 -18.82 11.75
N LEU A 47 -1.39 -17.84 11.39
CA LEU A 47 -2.77 -17.74 11.85
C LEU A 47 -3.68 -18.79 11.20
N LYS A 48 -3.42 -19.22 9.96
CA LYS A 48 -4.18 -20.32 9.30
C LYS A 48 -4.09 -21.64 10.05
N LEU A 49 -3.01 -21.86 10.81
CA LEU A 49 -2.78 -23.08 11.59
C LEU A 49 -3.49 -23.06 12.95
N VAL A 50 -4.10 -21.94 13.33
CA VAL A 50 -4.84 -21.82 14.58
C VAL A 50 -6.25 -22.36 14.37
N THR A 51 -6.56 -23.46 15.06
CA THR A 51 -7.89 -24.11 15.01
C THR A 51 -8.75 -23.82 16.25
N SER A 52 -8.21 -23.09 17.23
CA SER A 52 -8.89 -22.79 18.49
C SER A 52 -9.95 -21.69 18.36
N ILE A 53 -11.06 -21.83 19.07
CA ILE A 53 -12.06 -20.77 19.23
C ILE A 53 -11.45 -19.60 20.01
N PRO A 54 -11.52 -18.36 19.52
CA PRO A 54 -10.98 -17.19 20.22
C PRO A 54 -11.67 -16.93 21.55
N SER A 55 -10.88 -16.71 22.60
CA SER A 55 -11.35 -16.18 23.89
C SER A 55 -11.85 -14.73 23.75
N ASP A 56 -12.57 -14.22 24.75
CA ASP A 56 -13.08 -12.83 24.72
C ASP A 56 -11.96 -11.79 24.64
N ASN A 57 -10.80 -12.07 25.25
CA ASN A 57 -9.62 -11.21 25.11
C ASN A 57 -9.06 -11.23 23.68
N GLU A 58 -9.04 -12.39 23.02
CA GLU A 58 -8.59 -12.51 21.63
C GLU A 58 -9.57 -11.86 20.65
N LYS A 59 -10.88 -11.91 20.93
CA LYS A 59 -11.88 -11.14 20.17
C LYS A 59 -11.59 -9.63 20.23
N LYS A 60 -11.23 -9.09 21.39
CA LYS A 60 -10.82 -7.68 21.53
C LYS A 60 -9.58 -7.36 20.70
N LEU A 61 -8.58 -8.24 20.72
CA LEU A 61 -7.37 -8.08 19.89
C LEU A 61 -7.70 -8.16 18.39
N LEU A 62 -8.60 -9.05 17.97
CA LEU A 62 -9.06 -9.14 16.58
C LEU A 62 -9.78 -7.86 16.13
N LEU A 63 -10.59 -7.25 17.00
CA LEU A 63 -11.21 -5.95 16.73
C LEU A 63 -10.15 -4.84 16.55
N GLU A 64 -9.11 -4.82 17.40
CA GLU A 64 -7.99 -3.87 17.24
C GLU A 64 -7.24 -4.10 15.93
N VAL A 65 -6.95 -5.37 15.59
CA VAL A 65 -6.33 -5.75 14.30
C VAL A 65 -7.17 -5.24 13.13
N LYS A 66 -8.49 -5.46 13.19
CA LYS A 66 -9.41 -5.02 12.13
C LYS A 66 -9.36 -3.51 11.95
N GLN A 67 -9.50 -2.74 13.05
CA GLN A 67 -9.45 -1.28 12.98
C GLN A 67 -8.14 -0.79 12.36
N LEU A 68 -7.00 -1.34 12.80
CA LEU A 68 -5.70 -0.93 12.27
C LEU A 68 -5.52 -1.29 10.78
N GLN A 69 -6.08 -2.41 10.32
CA GLN A 69 -6.07 -2.75 8.89
C GLN A 69 -6.96 -1.81 8.08
N ASP A 70 -8.15 -1.47 8.60
CA ASP A 70 -9.07 -0.52 7.95
C ASP A 70 -8.39 0.86 7.81
N ASP A 71 -7.70 1.33 8.86
CA ASP A 71 -6.95 2.59 8.83
C ASP A 71 -5.79 2.55 7.81
N ASN A 72 -5.01 1.47 7.79
CA ASN A 72 -3.89 1.32 6.85
C ASN A 72 -4.37 1.18 5.39
N LEU A 73 -5.51 0.53 5.17
CA LEU A 73 -6.15 0.45 3.85
C LEU A 73 -6.56 1.84 3.38
N LEU A 74 -7.18 2.64 4.24
CA LEU A 74 -7.58 4.01 3.91
C LEU A 74 -6.37 4.86 3.52
N LEU A 75 -5.28 4.82 4.31
CA LEU A 75 -4.04 5.53 3.98
C LEU A 75 -3.45 5.09 2.63
N THR A 76 -3.48 3.79 2.35
CA THR A 76 -3.00 3.24 1.07
C THR A 76 -3.84 3.75 -0.09
N GLN A 77 -5.18 3.73 0.04
CA GLN A 77 -6.10 4.22 -0.99
C GLN A 77 -5.94 5.72 -1.23
N GLN A 78 -5.71 6.50 -0.18
CA GLN A 78 -5.43 7.93 -0.27
C GLN A 78 -4.12 8.20 -1.02
N ALA A 79 -3.06 7.45 -0.72
CA ALA A 79 -1.77 7.57 -1.41
C ALA A 79 -1.88 7.25 -2.91
N ILE A 80 -2.58 6.16 -3.26
CA ILE A 80 -2.84 5.78 -4.66
C ILE A 80 -3.65 6.88 -5.36
N SER A 81 -4.75 7.32 -4.75
CA SER A 81 -5.64 8.34 -5.33
C SER A 81 -4.90 9.67 -5.58
N PHE A 82 -4.02 10.08 -4.66
CA PHE A 82 -3.18 11.25 -4.86
C PHE A 82 -2.22 11.06 -6.04
N ASN A 83 -1.53 9.93 -6.11
CA ASN A 83 -0.58 9.62 -7.17
C ASN A 83 -1.27 9.59 -8.55
N ASP A 84 -2.43 8.96 -8.65
CA ASP A 84 -3.20 8.90 -9.90
C ASP A 84 -3.63 10.30 -10.37
N ASN A 85 -4.12 11.13 -9.45
CA ASN A 85 -4.49 12.51 -9.77
C ASN A 85 -3.27 13.35 -10.18
N PHE A 86 -2.13 13.17 -9.50
CA PHE A 86 -0.88 13.84 -9.85
C PHE A 86 -0.43 13.47 -11.26
N LEU A 87 -0.38 12.17 -11.59
CA LEU A 87 0.02 11.69 -12.91
C LEU A 87 -0.92 12.18 -14.01
N LYS A 88 -2.24 12.22 -13.74
CA LYS A 88 -3.22 12.79 -14.66
C LYS A 88 -2.94 14.27 -14.95
N VAL A 89 -2.72 15.08 -13.91
CA VAL A 89 -2.42 16.52 -14.07
C VAL A 89 -1.13 16.74 -14.84
N VAL A 90 -0.08 15.97 -14.57
CA VAL A 90 1.20 16.04 -15.30
C VAL A 90 1.02 15.63 -16.77
N GLY A 91 0.29 14.55 -17.03
CA GLY A 91 -0.02 14.09 -18.38
C GLY A 91 -0.81 15.12 -19.18
N ASP A 92 -1.86 15.70 -18.58
CA ASP A 92 -2.67 16.75 -19.20
C ASP A 92 -1.85 18.01 -19.52
N ALA A 93 -0.93 18.39 -18.63
CA ALA A 93 -0.03 19.52 -18.85
C ALA A 93 0.94 19.26 -20.02
N ALA A 94 1.55 18.08 -20.08
CA ALA A 94 2.46 17.68 -21.16
C ALA A 94 1.75 17.63 -22.54
N GLN A 95 0.49 17.19 -22.59
CA GLN A 95 -0.30 17.20 -23.82
C GLN A 95 -0.63 18.63 -24.28
N LYS A 96 -0.97 19.54 -23.34
CA LYS A 96 -1.25 20.94 -23.65
C LYS A 96 -0.03 21.70 -24.18
N THR A 97 1.17 21.40 -23.68
CA THR A 97 2.41 22.00 -24.20
C THR A 97 2.71 21.56 -25.65
N ASN A 98 2.34 20.35 -26.03
CA ASN A 98 2.46 19.83 -27.40
C ASN A 98 1.41 20.41 -28.39
N ALA A 99 0.34 21.03 -27.87
CA ALA A 99 -0.77 21.57 -28.66
C ALA A 99 -0.58 23.05 -29.07
N THR A 100 0.61 23.63 -28.88
CA THR A 100 0.87 25.02 -29.29
C THR A 100 1.56 25.04 -30.66
N TYR A 101 0.82 25.50 -31.67
CA TYR A 101 1.30 25.66 -33.05
C TYR A 101 2.71 26.28 -33.11
N SER A 102 3.69 25.53 -33.61
CA SER A 102 4.93 26.16 -34.09
C SER A 102 4.58 27.00 -35.32
N ARG A 103 4.90 28.29 -35.29
CA ARG A 103 4.65 29.25 -36.38
C ARG A 103 5.63 29.09 -37.56
N GLN A 104 6.55 28.12 -37.49
CA GLN A 104 7.49 27.75 -38.53
C GLN A 104 7.47 26.23 -38.68
N GLY A 105 6.97 25.73 -39.81
CA GLY A 105 6.74 24.31 -40.10
C GLY A 105 8.01 23.47 -40.24
N SER A 106 8.76 23.28 -39.16
CA SER A 106 9.74 22.21 -39.03
C SER A 106 9.47 21.44 -37.74
N LEU A 107 9.02 20.20 -37.88
CA LEU A 107 8.95 19.21 -36.81
C LEU A 107 10.36 19.02 -36.23
N GLN A 108 10.64 19.70 -35.11
CA GLN A 108 11.76 19.28 -34.28
C GLN A 108 11.37 17.92 -33.70
N LYS A 109 12.15 16.88 -34.05
CA LYS A 109 12.13 15.61 -33.33
C LYS A 109 12.50 15.90 -31.88
N GLN A 110 11.49 16.03 -31.02
CA GLN A 110 11.71 16.16 -29.60
C GLN A 110 11.73 14.78 -28.95
N THR A 111 12.72 14.63 -28.07
CA THR A 111 13.01 13.46 -27.28
C THR A 111 11.77 13.06 -26.50
N ASP A 112 11.23 11.90 -26.84
CA ASP A 112 10.20 11.22 -26.06
C ASP A 112 10.78 10.95 -24.67
N VAL A 113 10.44 11.78 -23.68
CA VAL A 113 10.67 11.44 -22.28
C VAL A 113 9.54 10.48 -21.93
N GLY A 114 9.77 9.20 -22.25
CA GLY A 114 8.81 8.10 -22.16
C GLY A 114 8.33 7.82 -20.74
N PHE A 115 7.65 8.78 -20.12
CA PHE A 115 6.94 8.64 -18.85
C PHE A 115 5.57 8.01 -19.03
N ILE A 116 5.06 7.93 -20.27
CA ILE A 116 3.74 7.38 -20.56
C ILE A 116 3.89 6.29 -21.61
N ASN A 117 4.36 5.12 -21.18
CA ASN A 117 4.12 3.88 -21.89
C ASN A 117 3.43 2.90 -20.95
N HIS A 118 2.18 3.19 -20.61
CA HIS A 118 1.26 2.16 -20.16
C HIS A 118 0.58 1.59 -21.41
N SER A 119 1.14 0.50 -21.92
CA SER A 119 0.47 -0.38 -22.86
C SER A 119 -0.80 -0.95 -22.20
N MET A 120 -1.89 -0.94 -22.95
CA MET A 120 -3.19 -1.56 -22.61
C MET A 120 -3.06 -3.04 -22.26
#